data_AF-A0A818HQS2-F1
#
_entry.id   AF-A0A818HQS2-F1
#
_cell.length_a   1.000
_cell.length_b   1.000
_cell.length_c   1.000
_cell.angle_alpha   90.00
_cell.angle_beta   90.00
_cell.angle_gamma   90.00
#
_symmetry.space_group_name_H-M   'P 1'
#
loop_
_entity.id
_entity.type
_entity.pdbx_description
1 polymer ?
#
loop_
_entity_poly.entity_id
_entity_poly.type
_entity_poly.pdbx_seq_one_letter_code
_entity_poly.pdbx_strand_id
1 'polypeptide(L)'
;MKLIKCSTLFVVLICLSQSQWIVARSVTKVQPDARFISRIHSPLDCTQFNNDYEILSSFSFVTHLNPIFPSTSQTHGLMDSNENVYNLNIANQKFVPITVFCLKSLKNLYIRNTSFYEFELDDNSIRSLPSEIELLASSLRYLRVHDTAVAHLPKQIGKLKNLQGFLLSKTGLLDLPNSIGNLSSLTSLDMPFNKLTSLPTTLGNLRSLISITLNSNPQLRSVQSLNGLPNLQTLNTSNCPIERIPSNLPKLNVLNMSNNNLTDLVNIRTLGNDTPMPKIFHFSKNRIHSLPPQIGYVRNLVELDLSHNKLASLPSDILNITTLCYLDIRNNVFSGTDLPKLVTMFNTTNPKLILQY
;
A
#
# COMPACT_ATOMS: atom_id res chain seq x y z
N MET A 1 -9.08 45.21 -5.03
CA MET A 1 -7.76 44.71 -4.56
C MET A 1 -6.93 45.93 -4.19
N LYS A 2 -6.62 46.15 -2.91
CA LYS A 2 -5.73 47.24 -2.48
C LYS A 2 -4.57 46.59 -1.74
N LEU A 3 -3.38 46.65 -2.32
CA LEU A 3 -2.13 46.21 -1.69
C LEU A 3 -1.60 47.38 -0.88
N ILE A 4 -1.57 47.25 0.45
CA ILE A 4 -0.84 48.18 1.32
C ILE A 4 0.43 47.45 1.76
N LYS A 5 1.58 48.02 1.43
CA LYS A 5 2.89 47.53 1.82
C LYS A 5 3.22 48.10 3.21
N CYS A 6 3.31 47.25 4.21
CA CYS A 6 4.07 47.50 5.43
C CYS A 6 5.06 46.35 5.61
N SER A 7 6.27 46.68 6.06
CA SER A 7 7.41 45.79 6.20
C SER A 7 7.07 44.44 6.86
N THR A 8 7.63 43.38 6.25
CA THR A 8 7.76 41.98 6.72
C THR A 8 6.53 41.09 6.93
N LEU A 9 5.28 41.52 6.65
CA LEU A 9 4.11 40.62 6.68
C LEU A 9 3.24 40.75 5.42
N PHE A 10 3.08 39.67 4.64
CA PHE A 10 2.05 39.59 3.60
C PHE A 10 0.75 39.07 4.23
N VAL A 11 -0.18 39.97 4.52
CA VAL A 11 -1.56 39.61 4.89
C VAL A 11 -2.38 39.55 3.60
N VAL A 12 -2.83 38.35 3.21
CA VAL A 12 -3.82 38.19 2.14
C VAL A 12 -5.20 38.16 2.78
N LEU A 13 -6.01 39.17 2.47
CA LEU A 13 -7.40 39.24 2.88
C LEU A 13 -8.29 38.73 1.74
N ILE A 14 -9.01 37.64 1.96
CA ILE A 14 -9.98 37.10 1.00
C ILE A 14 -11.39 37.45 1.49
N CYS A 15 -12.15 38.15 0.65
CA CYS A 15 -13.52 38.56 0.94
C CYS A 15 -14.49 37.43 0.59
N LEU A 16 -15.13 36.83 1.60
CA LEU A 16 -16.24 35.89 1.45
C LEU A 16 -17.44 36.44 2.25
N SER A 17 -18.14 37.42 1.67
CA SER A 17 -19.33 38.11 2.22
C SER A 17 -19.11 39.08 3.39
N GLN A 18 -20.06 40.01 3.57
CA GLN A 18 -19.92 41.34 4.19
C GLN A 18 -19.67 41.40 5.72
N SER A 19 -19.35 40.32 6.43
CA SER A 19 -19.24 40.44 7.90
C SER A 19 -18.34 39.44 8.64
N GLN A 20 -17.44 38.70 7.98
CA GLN A 20 -16.43 37.90 8.69
C GLN A 20 -15.04 38.03 8.08
N TRP A 21 -14.13 38.62 8.85
CA TRP A 21 -12.69 38.58 8.58
C TRP A 21 -12.10 37.37 9.30
N ILE A 22 -11.68 36.35 8.54
CA ILE A 22 -10.86 35.26 9.10
C ILE A 22 -9.40 35.62 8.81
N VAL A 23 -8.58 35.66 9.86
CA VAL A 23 -7.13 35.77 9.73
C VAL A 23 -6.62 34.44 9.18
N ALA A 24 -6.35 34.39 7.87
CA ALA A 24 -5.55 33.32 7.31
C ALA A 24 -4.12 33.45 7.87
N ARG A 25 -3.74 32.56 8.80
CA ARG A 25 -2.35 32.46 9.27
C ARG A 25 -1.45 32.21 8.05
N SER A 26 -0.39 33.02 7.98
CA SER A 26 0.68 33.04 6.99
C SER A 26 1.11 31.63 6.51
N VAL A 27 1.22 31.46 5.19
CA VAL A 27 2.00 30.38 4.59
C VAL A 27 3.48 30.71 4.82
N THR A 28 4.06 30.17 5.88
CA THR A 28 5.48 30.30 6.14
C THR A 28 6.25 29.36 5.20
N LYS A 29 7.13 29.92 4.37
CA LYS A 29 8.07 29.14 3.55
C LYS A 29 9.40 29.11 4.28
N VAL A 30 9.99 27.93 4.38
CA VAL A 30 11.36 27.80 4.89
C VAL A 30 12.31 27.81 3.69
N GLN A 31 13.27 28.74 3.71
CA GLN A 31 14.35 28.81 2.73
C GLN A 31 15.59 28.08 3.30
N PRO A 32 16.35 27.36 2.46
CA PRO A 32 17.61 26.74 2.87
C PRO A 32 18.57 27.77 3.48
N ASP A 33 19.14 27.50 4.66
CA ASP A 33 20.25 28.31 5.19
C ASP A 33 21.58 27.83 4.61
N ALA A 34 22.29 28.73 3.92
CA ALA A 34 23.58 28.45 3.27
C ALA A 34 24.71 28.10 4.25
N ARG A 35 24.51 28.25 5.57
CA ARG A 35 25.53 27.97 6.59
C ARG A 35 25.70 26.49 6.96
N PHE A 36 24.76 25.62 6.57
CA PHE A 36 24.81 24.19 6.87
C PHE A 36 25.40 23.36 5.72
N ILE A 37 26.55 23.76 5.19
CA ILE A 37 27.29 22.96 4.21
C ILE A 37 28.74 22.79 4.71
N SER A 38 28.96 21.81 5.58
CA SER A 38 30.13 20.92 5.53
C SER A 38 30.18 19.98 6.74
N ARG A 39 30.72 18.79 6.48
CA ARG A 39 31.14 17.71 7.40
C ARG A 39 30.06 16.73 7.83
N ILE A 40 30.07 15.52 7.25
CA ILE A 40 29.67 14.31 8.00
C ILE A 40 30.45 13.07 7.54
N HIS A 41 31.32 12.58 8.42
CA HIS A 41 31.69 11.16 8.57
C HIS A 41 31.46 10.70 10.04
N SER A 42 30.55 11.36 10.75
CA SER A 42 30.11 11.02 12.11
C SER A 42 28.62 10.60 12.09
N PRO A 43 28.11 9.85 13.09
CA PRO A 43 26.67 9.62 13.21
C PRO A 43 25.91 10.96 13.23
N LEU A 44 24.70 10.99 12.65
CA LEU A 44 23.83 12.16 12.64
C LEU A 44 23.52 12.59 14.08
N ASP A 45 23.98 13.78 14.48
CA ASP A 45 23.67 14.37 15.77
C ASP A 45 22.40 15.23 15.67
N CYS A 46 21.29 14.71 16.18
CA CYS A 46 20.02 15.46 16.22
C CYS A 46 19.95 16.49 17.36
N THR A 47 20.93 16.54 18.27
CA THR A 47 20.93 17.49 19.41
C THR A 47 21.33 18.90 18.99
N GLN A 48 21.92 19.06 17.79
CA GLN A 48 22.28 20.37 17.24
C GLN A 48 21.05 21.22 16.83
N PHE A 49 19.88 20.61 16.66
CA PHE A 49 18.66 21.30 16.24
C PHE A 49 17.76 21.59 17.45
N ASN A 50 17.37 22.85 17.63
CA ASN A 50 16.53 23.28 18.75
C ASN A 50 15.04 22.95 18.54
N ASN A 51 14.59 22.92 17.28
CA ASN A 51 13.21 22.66 16.91
C ASN A 51 13.09 22.11 15.46
N ASP A 52 11.89 21.67 15.10
CA ASP A 52 11.61 21.12 13.77
C ASP A 52 11.77 22.17 12.66
N TYR A 53 11.57 23.46 12.96
CA TYR A 53 11.80 24.54 11.99
C TYR A 53 13.27 24.62 11.55
N GLU A 54 14.21 24.51 12.49
CA GLU A 54 15.65 24.50 12.21
C GLU A 54 16.02 23.30 11.33
N ILE A 55 15.44 22.12 11.61
CA ILE A 55 15.60 20.92 10.79
C ILE A 55 15.13 21.18 9.35
N LEU A 56 13.91 21.70 9.17
CA LEU A 56 13.37 21.99 7.85
C LEU A 56 14.19 23.06 7.10
N SER A 57 14.79 24.01 7.82
CA SER A 57 15.66 25.05 7.23
C SER A 57 17.01 24.54 6.76
N SER A 58 17.42 23.36 7.23
CA SER A 58 18.63 22.68 6.75
C SER A 58 18.45 21.99 5.40
N PHE A 59 17.21 21.85 4.91
CA PHE A 59 16.96 21.17 3.63
C PHE A 59 17.48 22.03 2.48
N SER A 60 18.05 21.38 1.45
CA SER A 60 18.55 22.07 0.26
C SER A 60 17.43 22.57 -0.69
N PHE A 61 16.17 22.38 -0.31
CA PHE A 61 14.99 22.75 -1.09
C PHE A 61 13.92 23.40 -0.22
N VAL A 62 13.07 24.20 -0.86
CA VAL A 62 12.00 24.93 -0.17
C VAL A 62 10.95 23.96 0.38
N THR A 63 10.61 24.16 1.66
CA THR A 63 9.49 23.47 2.30
C THR A 63 8.38 24.48 2.60
N HIS A 64 7.18 24.19 2.09
CA HIS A 64 5.99 24.99 2.38
C HIS A 64 5.35 24.51 3.68
N LEU A 65 5.17 25.37 4.68
CA LEU A 65 4.57 24.98 5.95
C LEU A 65 3.10 25.38 6.01
N ASN A 66 2.28 24.43 6.46
CA ASN A 66 0.83 24.57 6.61
C ASN A 66 0.15 25.26 5.39
N PRO A 67 0.41 24.79 4.14
CA PRO A 67 -0.23 25.37 2.98
C PRO A 67 -1.76 25.18 3.05
N ILE A 68 -2.52 26.21 2.66
CA ILE A 68 -4.00 26.17 2.61
C ILE A 68 -4.48 25.03 1.69
N PHE A 69 -3.77 24.82 0.58
CA PHE A 69 -4.02 23.75 -0.37
C PHE A 69 -2.74 22.91 -0.54
N PRO A 70 -2.54 21.85 0.25
CA PRO A 70 -1.36 21.00 0.15
C PRO A 70 -1.31 20.31 -1.22
N SER A 71 -0.34 20.71 -2.04
CA SER A 71 -0.09 20.07 -3.33
C SER A 71 0.81 18.85 -3.15
N THR A 72 0.44 17.76 -3.81
CA THR A 72 1.28 16.56 -3.79
C THR A 72 2.55 16.66 -4.64
N SER A 73 2.64 17.65 -5.53
CA SER A 73 3.82 17.93 -6.36
C SER A 73 4.84 18.85 -5.70
N GLN A 74 4.54 19.36 -4.51
CA GLN A 74 5.41 20.29 -3.78
C GLN A 74 5.79 19.73 -2.41
N THR A 75 7.04 19.94 -2.03
CA THR A 75 7.50 19.63 -0.67
C THR A 75 6.79 20.55 0.32
N HIS A 76 6.11 19.94 1.29
CA HIS A 76 5.40 20.65 2.34
C HIS A 76 5.37 19.89 3.66
N GLY A 77 5.34 20.63 4.76
CA GLY A 77 5.19 20.10 6.11
C GLY A 77 3.91 20.63 6.76
N LEU A 78 3.27 19.80 7.58
CA LEU A 78 2.19 20.23 8.47
C LEU A 78 2.67 20.21 9.91
N MET A 79 2.43 21.33 10.60
CA MET A 79 2.84 21.53 11.99
C MET A 79 1.62 21.74 12.88
N ASP A 80 1.74 21.30 14.13
CA ASP A 80 0.76 21.60 15.17
C ASP A 80 0.95 23.01 15.77
N SER A 81 0.15 23.36 16.78
CA SER A 81 0.24 24.66 17.46
C SER A 81 1.55 24.88 18.23
N ASN A 82 2.31 23.81 18.48
CA ASN A 82 3.59 23.83 19.18
C ASN A 82 4.77 23.73 18.18
N GLU A 83 4.51 23.96 16.88
CA GLU A 83 5.49 23.91 15.80
C GLU A 83 6.14 22.54 15.56
N ASN A 84 5.50 21.46 16.03
CA ASN A 84 5.97 20.11 15.74
C ASN A 84 5.48 19.65 14.37
N VAL A 85 6.38 19.20 13.51
CA VAL A 85 6.07 18.63 12.20
C VAL A 85 5.56 17.20 12.38
N TYR A 86 4.27 16.99 12.14
CA TYR A 86 3.64 15.66 12.24
C TYR A 86 3.38 15.01 10.87
N ASN A 87 3.46 15.78 9.79
CA ASN A 87 3.32 15.31 8.42
C ASN A 87 4.36 16.00 7.53
N LEU A 88 5.08 15.22 6.72
CA LEU A 88 6.04 15.74 5.75
C LEU A 88 5.84 15.04 4.41
N ASN A 89 5.57 15.83 3.38
CA ASN A 89 5.60 15.41 1.99
C ASN A 89 6.89 15.93 1.35
N ILE A 90 7.72 15.03 0.87
CA ILE A 90 8.93 15.29 0.09
C ILE A 90 8.60 14.90 -1.35
N ALA A 91 8.41 15.90 -2.21
CA ALA A 91 7.97 15.68 -3.59
C ALA A 91 9.00 16.21 -4.59
N ASN A 92 9.30 15.41 -5.61
CA ASN A 92 10.19 15.78 -6.73
C ASN A 92 11.58 16.23 -6.25
N GLN A 93 12.16 15.47 -5.33
CA GLN A 93 13.50 15.75 -4.79
C GLN A 93 14.47 14.65 -5.20
N LYS A 94 15.75 14.98 -5.34
CA LYS A 94 16.80 14.00 -5.71
C LYS A 94 17.11 13.02 -4.58
N PHE A 95 16.96 13.44 -3.32
CA PHE A 95 17.26 12.66 -2.13
C PHE A 95 16.34 13.05 -0.97
N VAL A 96 16.29 12.19 0.05
CA VAL A 96 15.69 12.52 1.35
C VAL A 96 16.81 13.08 2.23
N PRO A 97 16.75 14.35 2.68
CA PRO A 97 17.75 14.90 3.58
C PRO A 97 17.82 14.07 4.86
N ILE A 98 19.04 13.71 5.29
CA ILE A 98 19.23 12.85 6.47
C ILE A 98 18.69 13.51 7.76
N THR A 99 18.64 14.85 7.79
CA THR A 99 18.11 15.64 8.90
C THR A 99 16.60 15.45 9.08
N VAL A 100 15.85 15.01 8.06
CA VAL A 100 14.41 14.63 8.18
C VAL A 100 14.21 13.64 9.33
N PHE A 101 15.16 12.73 9.53
CA PHE A 101 15.04 11.68 10.53
C PHE A 101 15.22 12.18 11.98
N CYS A 102 15.58 13.46 12.17
CA CYS A 102 15.58 14.12 13.48
C CYS A 102 14.20 14.66 13.91
N LEU A 103 13.19 14.65 13.03
CA LEU A 103 11.84 15.15 13.34
C LEU A 103 11.11 14.21 14.31
N LYS A 104 11.23 14.47 15.61
CA LYS A 104 10.75 13.58 16.69
C LYS A 104 9.23 13.40 16.74
N SER A 105 8.48 14.32 16.14
CA SER A 105 7.01 14.30 16.13
C SER A 105 6.40 13.78 14.83
N LEU A 106 7.25 13.40 13.85
CA LEU A 106 6.81 13.03 12.52
C LEU A 106 6.02 11.72 12.52
N LYS A 107 4.72 11.81 12.25
CA LYS A 107 3.82 10.64 12.18
C LYS A 107 3.67 10.12 10.76
N ASN A 108 3.69 11.01 9.76
CA ASN A 108 3.48 10.68 8.36
C ASN A 108 4.64 11.21 7.51
N LEU A 109 5.31 10.31 6.80
CA LEU A 109 6.33 10.67 5.82
C LEU A 109 5.90 10.17 4.45
N TYR A 110 5.72 11.10 3.52
CA TYR A 110 5.42 10.83 2.12
C TYR A 110 6.60 11.25 1.27
N ILE A 111 7.11 10.32 0.46
CA ILE A 111 8.23 10.52 -0.43
C ILE A 111 7.75 10.16 -1.82
N ARG A 112 7.79 11.10 -2.76
CA ARG A 112 7.24 10.85 -4.09
C ARG A 112 7.88 11.65 -5.20
N ASN A 113 7.81 11.11 -6.41
CA ASN A 113 7.87 11.93 -7.62
C ASN A 113 6.48 12.09 -8.23
N THR A 114 6.32 13.18 -8.96
CA THR A 114 5.10 13.56 -9.68
C THR A 114 5.41 14.09 -11.08
N SER A 115 6.67 14.07 -11.49
CA SER A 115 7.11 14.62 -12.77
C SER A 115 6.58 13.76 -13.92
N PHE A 116 5.50 14.26 -14.54
CA PHE A 116 4.89 13.79 -15.80
C PHE A 116 5.74 14.10 -17.04
N TYR A 117 6.96 14.63 -16.90
CA TYR A 117 7.77 15.07 -18.02
C TYR A 117 8.70 13.95 -18.47
N GLU A 118 8.29 13.28 -19.54
CA GLU A 118 9.01 12.26 -20.32
C GLU A 118 10.41 12.68 -20.83
N PHE A 119 10.90 13.89 -20.52
CA PHE A 119 12.08 14.48 -21.15
C PHE A 119 13.21 14.90 -20.20
N GLU A 120 13.08 14.75 -18.88
CA GLU A 120 14.24 14.91 -17.98
C GLU A 120 14.84 13.55 -17.64
N LEU A 121 15.88 13.20 -18.40
CA LEU A 121 16.72 12.03 -18.19
C LEU A 121 17.29 12.00 -16.75
N ASP A 122 16.81 11.01 -15.99
CA ASP A 122 17.52 10.20 -14.97
C ASP A 122 17.93 10.73 -13.58
N ASP A 123 17.77 12.01 -13.22
CA ASP A 123 18.45 12.49 -11.99
C ASP A 123 17.59 13.05 -10.84
N ASN A 124 16.26 12.94 -10.91
CA ASN A 124 15.34 13.41 -9.85
C ASN A 124 14.66 12.28 -9.05
N SER A 125 15.16 11.05 -9.13
CA SER A 125 14.59 9.92 -8.42
C SER A 125 15.35 9.55 -7.16
N ILE A 126 14.64 9.49 -6.03
CA ILE A 126 15.17 8.97 -4.77
C ILE A 126 15.46 7.49 -4.95
N ARG A 127 16.74 7.10 -4.80
CA ARG A 127 17.22 5.73 -5.04
C ARG A 127 17.36 4.88 -3.78
N SER A 128 17.39 5.50 -2.61
CA SER A 128 17.55 4.79 -1.33
C SER A 128 16.91 5.55 -0.17
N LEU A 129 16.63 4.81 0.91
CA LEU A 129 16.36 5.36 2.24
C LEU A 129 17.57 5.05 3.13
N PRO A 130 18.10 6.02 3.88
CA PRO A 130 19.28 5.81 4.72
C PRO A 130 18.92 5.07 6.02
N SER A 131 19.94 4.58 6.72
CA SER A 131 19.80 3.83 7.98
C SER A 131 19.12 4.63 9.10
N GLU A 132 19.28 5.95 9.08
CA GLU A 132 18.80 6.93 10.03
C GLU A 132 17.28 6.94 10.13
N ILE A 133 16.56 6.27 9.22
CA ILE A 133 15.14 5.99 9.35
C ILE A 133 14.77 5.37 10.71
N GLU A 134 15.68 4.65 11.37
CA GLU A 134 15.45 4.13 12.72
C GLU A 134 15.24 5.20 13.79
N LEU A 135 15.73 6.44 13.57
CA LEU A 135 15.53 7.56 14.50
C LEU A 135 14.05 7.97 14.60
N LEU A 136 13.23 7.61 13.59
CA LEU A 136 11.78 7.83 13.61
C LEU A 136 11.00 6.69 14.30
N ALA A 137 11.67 5.73 14.94
CA ALA A 137 11.03 4.55 15.53
C ALA A 137 9.95 4.87 16.59
N SER A 138 10.09 5.98 17.33
CA SER A 138 9.13 6.40 18.34
C SER A 138 7.89 7.06 17.76
N SER A 139 7.99 7.71 16.59
CA SER A 139 6.99 8.65 16.07
C SER A 139 6.29 8.17 14.81
N LEU A 140 7.00 7.54 13.87
CA LEU A 140 6.45 7.25 12.56
C LEU A 140 5.32 6.22 12.62
N ARG A 141 4.20 6.56 11.99
CA ARG A 141 3.00 5.71 11.88
C ARG A 141 2.70 5.34 10.43
N TYR A 142 2.97 6.24 9.49
CA TYR A 142 2.75 6.00 8.07
C TYR A 142 3.96 6.42 7.25
N LEU A 143 4.45 5.49 6.44
CA LEU A 143 5.49 5.74 5.46
C LEU A 143 4.93 5.42 4.08
N ARG A 144 4.96 6.40 3.17
CA ARG A 144 4.63 6.16 1.76
C ARG A 144 5.79 6.58 0.89
N VAL A 145 6.28 5.66 0.07
CA VAL A 145 7.23 5.92 -0.99
C VAL A 145 6.55 5.57 -2.29
N HIS A 146 6.38 6.55 -3.17
CA HIS A 146 5.63 6.38 -4.40
C HIS A 146 6.39 6.97 -5.58
N ASP A 147 6.50 6.20 -6.67
CA ASP A 147 7.10 6.68 -7.92
C ASP A 147 8.54 7.19 -7.67
N THR A 148 9.40 6.29 -7.21
CA THR A 148 10.82 6.56 -6.94
C THR A 148 11.69 5.43 -7.51
N ALA A 149 12.99 5.43 -7.24
CA ALA A 149 13.91 4.37 -7.65
C ALA A 149 14.46 3.57 -6.45
N VAL A 150 13.71 3.51 -5.35
CA VAL A 150 14.08 2.73 -4.15
C VAL A 150 13.92 1.23 -4.42
N ALA A 151 15.02 0.61 -4.85
CA ALA A 151 15.08 -0.81 -5.18
C ALA A 151 15.24 -1.73 -3.95
N HIS A 152 15.83 -1.21 -2.85
CA HIS A 152 16.04 -1.95 -1.61
C HIS A 152 15.74 -1.05 -0.39
N LEU A 153 15.30 -1.66 0.70
CA LEU A 153 15.12 -0.98 1.99
C LEU A 153 16.27 -1.26 2.96
N PRO A 154 16.67 -0.29 3.80
CA PRO A 154 17.63 -0.55 4.86
C PRO A 154 17.02 -1.49 5.91
N LYS A 155 17.84 -2.38 6.49
CA LYS A 155 17.39 -3.30 7.57
C LYS A 155 16.81 -2.56 8.79
N GLN A 156 17.21 -1.31 8.98
CA GLN A 156 16.75 -0.40 10.04
C GLN A 156 15.24 -0.13 9.97
N ILE A 157 14.58 -0.38 8.83
CA ILE A 157 13.12 -0.27 8.73
C ILE A 157 12.41 -1.10 9.82
N GLY A 158 12.96 -2.27 10.19
CA GLY A 158 12.41 -3.12 11.24
C GLY A 158 12.48 -2.54 12.66
N LYS A 159 13.07 -1.36 12.85
CA LYS A 159 13.03 -0.63 14.13
C LYS A 159 11.75 0.19 14.32
N LEU A 160 11.01 0.44 13.24
CA LEU A 160 9.78 1.24 13.25
C LEU A 160 8.59 0.46 13.83
N LYS A 161 8.69 0.03 15.09
CA LYS A 161 7.69 -0.83 15.75
C LYS A 161 6.29 -0.20 15.84
N ASN A 162 6.19 1.12 15.71
CA ASN A 162 4.93 1.86 15.69
C ASN A 162 4.35 2.09 14.29
N LEU A 163 5.02 1.65 13.23
CA LEU A 163 4.54 1.82 11.86
C LEU A 163 3.25 1.00 11.68
N GLN A 164 2.18 1.68 11.25
CA GLN A 164 0.84 1.11 11.08
C GLN A 164 0.51 0.89 9.61
N GLY A 165 0.96 1.77 8.71
CA GLY A 165 0.78 1.64 7.27
C GLY A 165 2.08 1.89 6.51
N PHE A 166 2.39 1.02 5.57
CA PHE A 166 3.58 1.13 4.74
C PHE A 166 3.23 0.92 3.27
N LEU A 167 3.35 1.97 2.46
CA LEU A 167 3.11 1.94 1.03
C LEU A 167 4.43 2.14 0.28
N LEU A 168 4.78 1.21 -0.61
CA LEU A 168 5.93 1.28 -1.50
C LEU A 168 5.41 1.00 -2.91
N SER A 169 5.03 2.00 -3.69
CA SER A 169 4.43 1.76 -5.01
C SER A 169 5.26 2.37 -6.12
N LYS A 170 5.49 1.63 -7.21
CA LYS A 170 6.29 2.10 -8.34
C LYS A 170 7.69 2.56 -7.92
N THR A 171 8.37 1.79 -7.05
CA THR A 171 9.74 2.11 -6.63
C THR A 171 10.81 1.25 -7.30
N GLY A 172 10.39 0.21 -8.03
CA GLY A 172 11.29 -0.80 -8.56
C GLY A 172 11.82 -1.76 -7.49
N LEU A 173 11.14 -1.87 -6.34
CA LEU A 173 11.54 -2.72 -5.22
C LEU A 173 11.74 -4.17 -5.65
N LEU A 174 12.90 -4.77 -5.31
CA LEU A 174 13.28 -6.13 -5.71
C LEU A 174 13.00 -7.18 -4.61
N ASP A 175 13.18 -6.79 -3.35
CA ASP A 175 12.98 -7.62 -2.18
C ASP A 175 12.60 -6.79 -0.93
N LEU A 176 12.43 -7.49 0.19
CA LEU A 176 12.28 -6.90 1.52
C LEU A 176 13.36 -7.45 2.46
N PRO A 177 13.93 -6.63 3.35
CA PRO A 177 14.83 -7.13 4.37
C PRO A 177 14.08 -8.03 5.36
N ASN A 178 14.74 -9.06 5.89
CA ASN A 178 14.17 -9.94 6.91
C ASN A 178 13.63 -9.19 8.15
N SER A 179 14.18 -8.01 8.45
CA SER A 179 13.73 -7.17 9.56
C SER A 179 12.32 -6.60 9.37
N ILE A 180 11.70 -6.72 8.19
CA ILE A 180 10.29 -6.35 7.96
C ILE A 180 9.36 -7.07 8.96
N GLY A 181 9.68 -8.31 9.33
CA GLY A 181 8.92 -9.09 10.31
C GLY A 181 8.90 -8.51 11.74
N ASN A 182 9.70 -7.48 12.02
CA ASN A 182 9.74 -6.80 13.33
C ASN A 182 8.71 -5.68 13.46
N LEU A 183 7.98 -5.33 12.39
CA LEU A 183 6.98 -4.26 12.38
C LEU A 183 5.68 -4.69 13.07
N SER A 184 5.73 -4.87 14.39
CA SER A 184 4.66 -5.48 15.19
C SER A 184 3.32 -4.73 15.15
N SER A 185 3.31 -3.43 14.84
CA SER A 185 2.08 -2.62 14.73
C SER A 185 1.56 -2.47 13.31
N LEU A 186 2.21 -3.08 12.31
CA LEU A 186 1.85 -2.89 10.91
C LEU A 186 0.51 -3.57 10.60
N THR A 187 -0.42 -2.79 10.07
CA THR A 187 -1.78 -3.20 9.72
C THR A 187 -2.01 -3.24 8.21
N SER A 188 -1.33 -2.38 7.46
CA SER A 188 -1.37 -2.37 5.98
C SER A 188 0.04 -2.34 5.40
N LEU A 189 0.32 -3.25 4.48
CA LEU A 189 1.55 -3.30 3.69
C LEU A 189 1.21 -3.35 2.20
N ASP A 190 1.43 -2.25 1.50
CA ASP A 190 1.03 -2.11 0.11
C ASP A 190 2.27 -1.89 -0.75
N MET A 191 2.55 -2.83 -1.65
CA MET A 191 3.72 -2.82 -2.54
C MET A 191 3.38 -3.01 -4.02
N PRO A 192 2.36 -2.32 -4.58
CA PRO A 192 1.94 -2.56 -5.95
C PRO A 192 2.87 -1.92 -6.97
N PHE A 193 2.95 -2.51 -8.16
CA PHE A 193 3.75 -2.02 -9.28
C PHE A 193 5.26 -1.97 -8.97
N ASN A 194 5.80 -3.04 -8.39
CA ASN A 194 7.24 -3.19 -8.15
C ASN A 194 7.81 -4.38 -8.95
N LYS A 195 9.02 -4.81 -8.59
CA LYS A 195 9.75 -5.91 -9.21
C LYS A 195 10.09 -6.98 -8.18
N LEU A 196 9.21 -7.18 -7.19
CA LEU A 196 9.45 -8.15 -6.12
C LEU A 196 9.65 -9.54 -6.73
N THR A 197 10.73 -10.20 -6.34
CA THR A 197 11.05 -11.57 -6.78
C THR A 197 10.63 -12.60 -5.73
N SER A 198 10.66 -12.23 -4.46
CA SER A 198 10.31 -13.08 -3.33
C SER A 198 9.86 -12.24 -2.12
N LEU A 199 9.28 -12.93 -1.13
CA LEU A 199 8.92 -12.36 0.18
C LEU A 199 9.69 -13.10 1.28
N PRO A 200 10.32 -12.40 2.25
CA PRO A 200 11.04 -13.04 3.33
C PRO A 200 10.09 -13.86 4.21
N THR A 201 10.55 -15.00 4.73
CA THR A 201 9.74 -15.87 5.61
C THR A 201 9.33 -15.17 6.90
N THR A 202 10.10 -14.17 7.34
CA THR A 202 9.78 -13.35 8.51
C THR A 202 8.53 -12.49 8.33
N LEU A 203 8.00 -12.33 7.11
CA LEU A 203 6.76 -11.60 6.89
C LEU A 203 5.57 -12.26 7.60
N GLY A 204 5.60 -13.58 7.79
CA GLY A 204 4.64 -14.32 8.62
C GLY A 204 4.62 -13.91 10.10
N ASN A 205 5.61 -13.14 10.58
CA ASN A 205 5.65 -12.64 11.96
C ASN A 205 4.76 -11.40 12.20
N LEU A 206 4.19 -10.81 11.13
CA LEU A 206 3.39 -9.59 11.22
C LEU A 206 1.99 -9.86 11.79
N ARG A 207 1.90 -10.07 13.11
CA ARG A 207 0.66 -10.48 13.80
C ARG A 207 -0.48 -9.47 13.71
N SER A 208 -0.19 -8.20 13.47
CA SER A 208 -1.19 -7.13 13.34
C SER A 208 -1.63 -6.86 11.90
N LEU A 209 -1.05 -7.55 10.91
CA LEU A 209 -1.30 -7.27 9.50
C LEU A 209 -2.71 -7.69 9.09
N ILE A 210 -3.46 -6.75 8.52
CA ILE A 210 -4.85 -6.90 8.09
C ILE A 210 -4.95 -6.91 6.57
N SER A 211 -4.16 -6.08 5.89
CA SER A 211 -4.18 -5.93 4.43
C SER A 211 -2.79 -6.01 3.84
N ILE A 212 -2.67 -6.72 2.72
CA ILE A 212 -1.47 -6.70 1.90
C ILE A 212 -1.83 -6.62 0.40
N THR A 213 -1.21 -5.65 -0.27
CA THR A 213 -1.36 -5.45 -1.72
C THR A 213 -0.02 -5.68 -2.40
N LEU A 214 0.05 -6.63 -3.33
CA LEU A 214 1.23 -7.04 -4.07
C LEU A 214 1.00 -7.02 -5.58
N ASN A 215 -0.10 -6.43 -6.06
CA ASN A 215 -0.46 -6.51 -7.46
C ASN A 215 0.62 -5.92 -8.39
N SER A 216 0.71 -6.45 -9.60
CA SER A 216 1.65 -5.97 -10.61
C SER A 216 3.11 -6.09 -10.17
N ASN A 217 3.48 -7.24 -9.58
CA ASN A 217 4.86 -7.64 -9.37
C ASN A 217 5.18 -8.81 -10.33
N PRO A 218 5.70 -8.50 -11.54
CA PRO A 218 5.76 -9.47 -12.65
C PRO A 218 6.77 -10.60 -12.43
N GLN A 219 7.58 -10.54 -11.37
CA GLN A 219 8.58 -11.56 -11.03
C GLN A 219 8.18 -12.38 -9.78
N LEU A 220 7.10 -12.02 -9.09
CA LEU A 220 6.69 -12.65 -7.83
C LEU A 220 5.89 -13.94 -8.08
N ARG A 221 6.52 -15.09 -7.89
CA ARG A 221 5.91 -16.41 -8.19
C ARG A 221 5.20 -17.09 -7.02
N SER A 222 5.45 -16.62 -5.80
CA SER A 222 4.95 -17.29 -4.59
C SER A 222 4.65 -16.30 -3.47
N VAL A 223 3.60 -16.63 -2.71
CA VAL A 223 3.18 -15.90 -1.50
C VAL A 223 3.07 -16.84 -0.29
N GLN A 224 3.73 -18.00 -0.32
CA GLN A 224 3.67 -18.96 0.78
C GLN A 224 4.29 -18.40 2.08
N SER A 225 5.14 -17.38 2.01
CA SER A 225 5.64 -16.64 3.17
C SER A 225 4.55 -15.90 3.97
N LEU A 226 3.34 -15.77 3.41
CA LEU A 226 2.17 -15.20 4.09
C LEU A 226 1.39 -16.21 4.95
N ASN A 227 1.67 -17.51 4.77
CA ASN A 227 0.92 -18.55 5.45
C ASN A 227 1.00 -18.38 6.97
N GLY A 228 -0.15 -18.56 7.64
CA GLY A 228 -0.26 -18.47 9.09
C GLY A 228 -0.39 -17.05 9.64
N LEU A 229 -0.46 -16.02 8.78
CA LEU A 229 -0.79 -14.67 9.24
C LEU A 229 -2.18 -14.67 9.92
N PRO A 230 -2.27 -14.40 11.24
CA PRO A 230 -3.46 -14.70 12.02
C PRO A 230 -4.61 -13.71 11.80
N ASN A 231 -4.31 -12.53 11.26
CA ASN A 231 -5.26 -11.43 11.13
C ASN A 231 -5.39 -10.89 9.70
N LEU A 232 -4.75 -11.52 8.71
CA LEU A 232 -4.82 -11.05 7.32
C LEU A 232 -6.22 -11.30 6.76
N GLN A 233 -6.88 -10.21 6.33
CA GLN A 233 -8.25 -10.20 5.82
C GLN A 233 -8.30 -9.89 4.33
N THR A 234 -7.36 -9.09 3.83
CA THR A 234 -7.31 -8.67 2.42
C THR A 234 -5.96 -9.02 1.81
N LEU A 235 -5.99 -9.75 0.70
CA LEU A 235 -4.81 -10.09 -0.09
C LEU A 235 -5.10 -9.81 -1.57
N ASN A 236 -4.33 -8.92 -2.18
CA ASN A 236 -4.37 -8.68 -3.62
C ASN A 236 -3.01 -8.98 -4.24
N THR A 237 -2.94 -9.99 -5.09
CA THR A 237 -1.75 -10.40 -5.85
C THR A 237 -2.04 -10.45 -7.34
N SER A 238 -3.02 -9.65 -7.81
CA SER A 238 -3.38 -9.66 -9.22
C SER A 238 -2.20 -9.23 -10.11
N ASN A 239 -2.13 -9.76 -11.33
CA ASN A 239 -1.05 -9.45 -12.28
C ASN A 239 0.35 -9.82 -11.74
N CYS A 240 0.47 -10.97 -11.10
CA CYS A 240 1.74 -11.60 -10.72
C CYS A 240 1.83 -12.97 -11.42
N PRO A 241 3.01 -13.58 -11.55
CA PRO A 241 3.12 -14.94 -12.08
C PRO A 241 2.92 -16.01 -10.98
N ILE A 242 1.98 -15.83 -10.04
CA ILE A 242 1.80 -16.77 -8.92
C ILE A 242 1.23 -18.09 -9.41
N GLU A 243 1.83 -19.18 -8.95
CA GLU A 243 1.48 -20.53 -9.41
C GLU A 243 0.55 -21.26 -8.44
N ARG A 244 0.51 -20.85 -7.16
CA ARG A 244 -0.30 -21.50 -6.11
C ARG A 244 -0.86 -20.50 -5.10
N ILE A 245 -2.12 -20.70 -4.70
CA ILE A 245 -2.74 -19.97 -3.60
C ILE A 245 -2.04 -20.27 -2.26
N PRO A 246 -2.12 -19.37 -1.25
CA PRO A 246 -1.66 -19.64 0.11
C PRO A 246 -2.27 -20.91 0.69
N SER A 247 -1.56 -21.59 1.59
CA SER A 247 -2.03 -22.83 2.21
C SER A 247 -2.81 -22.61 3.51
N ASN A 248 -2.66 -21.46 4.16
CA ASN A 248 -3.40 -21.14 5.38
C ASN A 248 -3.47 -19.62 5.63
N LEU A 249 -4.67 -19.05 5.55
CA LEU A 249 -4.96 -17.66 5.93
C LEU A 249 -6.31 -17.62 6.66
N PRO A 250 -6.34 -17.80 7.99
CA PRO A 250 -7.54 -18.17 8.73
C PRO A 250 -8.64 -17.10 8.72
N LYS A 251 -8.28 -15.81 8.58
CA LYS A 251 -9.22 -14.68 8.60
C LYS A 251 -9.43 -13.98 7.24
N LEU A 252 -9.00 -14.62 6.15
CA LEU A 252 -9.10 -14.02 4.81
C LEU A 252 -10.55 -13.86 4.36
N ASN A 253 -10.91 -12.64 3.95
CA ASN A 253 -12.24 -12.29 3.47
C ASN A 253 -12.19 -11.86 2.00
N VAL A 254 -11.20 -11.07 1.63
CA VAL A 254 -11.04 -10.56 0.27
C VAL A 254 -9.75 -11.10 -0.32
N LEU A 255 -9.88 -11.85 -1.42
CA LEU A 255 -8.74 -12.41 -2.14
C LEU A 255 -8.87 -12.08 -3.61
N ASN A 256 -7.91 -11.32 -4.14
CA ASN A 256 -7.77 -11.12 -5.57
C ASN A 256 -6.45 -11.71 -6.05
N MET A 257 -6.54 -12.82 -6.79
CA MET A 257 -5.44 -13.45 -7.50
C MET A 257 -5.70 -13.51 -9.01
N SER A 258 -6.45 -12.55 -9.55
CA SER A 258 -6.72 -12.49 -10.99
C SER A 258 -5.45 -12.24 -11.81
N ASN A 259 -5.41 -12.73 -13.04
CA ASN A 259 -4.26 -12.62 -13.94
C ASN A 259 -2.96 -13.17 -13.32
N ASN A 260 -3.01 -14.46 -12.94
CA ASN A 260 -1.87 -15.23 -12.41
C ASN A 260 -1.66 -16.54 -13.22
N ASN A 261 -0.79 -17.42 -12.74
CA ASN A 261 -0.50 -18.72 -13.35
C ASN A 261 -1.12 -19.89 -12.55
N LEU A 262 -2.22 -19.67 -11.82
CA LEU A 262 -2.86 -20.73 -11.02
C LEU A 262 -3.43 -21.83 -11.91
N THR A 263 -3.17 -23.09 -11.57
CA THR A 263 -3.68 -24.28 -12.29
C THR A 263 -4.80 -25.01 -11.56
N ASP A 264 -4.85 -24.87 -10.24
CA ASP A 264 -5.83 -25.46 -9.33
C ASP A 264 -6.02 -24.58 -8.08
N LEU A 265 -6.98 -24.96 -7.24
CA LEU A 265 -7.30 -24.27 -5.98
C LEU A 265 -7.33 -25.24 -4.78
N VAL A 266 -6.38 -26.19 -4.68
CA VAL A 266 -6.41 -27.28 -3.67
C VAL A 266 -6.61 -26.80 -2.22
N ASN A 267 -6.04 -25.65 -1.85
CA ASN A 267 -6.13 -25.09 -0.48
C ASN A 267 -7.30 -24.13 -0.26
N ILE A 268 -8.26 -24.03 -1.17
CA ILE A 268 -9.30 -22.98 -1.07
C ILE A 268 -10.11 -23.03 0.23
N ARG A 269 -10.30 -24.23 0.79
CA ARG A 269 -11.03 -24.45 2.05
C ARG A 269 -10.33 -23.86 3.28
N THR A 270 -9.01 -23.68 3.24
CA THR A 270 -8.26 -23.14 4.39
C THR A 270 -8.27 -21.61 4.44
N LEU A 271 -8.83 -20.95 3.42
CA LEU A 271 -8.85 -19.50 3.33
C LEU A 271 -10.11 -18.95 4.01
N GLY A 272 -9.90 -18.25 5.13
CA GLY A 272 -10.97 -17.58 5.85
C GLY A 272 -11.89 -18.50 6.67
N ASN A 273 -11.40 -19.66 7.11
CA ASN A 273 -12.22 -20.62 7.84
C ASN A 273 -12.60 -20.14 9.27
N ASP A 274 -11.85 -19.20 9.85
CA ASP A 274 -12.02 -18.74 11.25
C ASP A 274 -12.79 -17.40 11.34
N THR A 275 -13.47 -16.99 10.26
CA THR A 275 -14.16 -15.70 10.17
C THR A 275 -15.60 -15.86 9.69
N PRO A 276 -16.58 -15.20 10.35
CA PRO A 276 -17.97 -15.18 9.91
C PRO A 276 -18.21 -14.20 8.75
N MET A 277 -17.18 -13.47 8.31
CA MET A 277 -17.34 -12.43 7.30
C MET A 277 -17.62 -13.00 5.91
N PRO A 278 -18.34 -12.24 5.06
CA PRO A 278 -18.49 -12.53 3.65
C PRO A 278 -17.13 -12.65 2.93
N LYS A 279 -17.00 -13.61 2.03
CA LYS A 279 -15.80 -13.84 1.23
C LYS A 279 -16.02 -13.46 -0.23
N ILE A 280 -15.07 -12.69 -0.76
CA ILE A 280 -15.00 -12.23 -2.15
C ILE A 280 -13.69 -12.73 -2.74
N PHE A 281 -13.77 -13.75 -3.59
CA PHE A 281 -12.60 -14.40 -4.18
C PHE A 281 -12.59 -14.23 -5.70
N HIS A 282 -11.54 -13.59 -6.20
CA HIS A 282 -11.32 -13.36 -7.62
C HIS A 282 -10.11 -14.14 -8.12
N PHE A 283 -10.36 -15.03 -9.07
CA PHE A 283 -9.38 -15.91 -9.71
C PHE A 283 -9.45 -15.82 -11.24
N SER A 284 -10.02 -14.75 -11.79
CA SER A 284 -10.15 -14.59 -13.24
C SER A 284 -8.81 -14.53 -13.95
N LYS A 285 -8.77 -14.90 -15.24
CA LYS A 285 -7.55 -14.87 -16.07
C LYS A 285 -6.42 -15.72 -15.49
N ASN A 286 -6.72 -16.96 -15.12
CA ASN A 286 -5.74 -17.94 -14.68
C ASN A 286 -5.72 -19.15 -15.65
N ARG A 287 -5.13 -20.27 -15.23
CA ARG A 287 -5.08 -21.53 -15.98
C ARG A 287 -5.81 -22.64 -15.22
N ILE A 288 -6.85 -22.30 -14.45
CA ILE A 288 -7.53 -23.25 -13.57
C ILE A 288 -8.34 -24.22 -14.43
N HIS A 289 -8.02 -25.51 -14.35
CA HIS A 289 -8.67 -26.56 -15.14
C HIS A 289 -9.84 -27.25 -14.41
N SER A 290 -9.81 -27.25 -13.08
CA SER A 290 -10.87 -27.80 -12.23
C SER A 290 -10.90 -27.11 -10.87
N LEU A 291 -12.06 -27.19 -10.20
CA LEU A 291 -12.18 -26.86 -8.78
C LEU A 291 -12.17 -28.14 -7.94
N PRO A 292 -11.53 -28.14 -6.77
CA PRO A 292 -11.65 -29.25 -5.83
C PRO A 292 -13.06 -29.28 -5.21
N PRO A 293 -13.63 -30.46 -4.89
CA PRO A 293 -14.89 -30.61 -4.15
C PRO A 293 -14.95 -29.77 -2.85
N GLN A 294 -13.77 -29.54 -2.26
CA GLN A 294 -13.59 -28.76 -1.05
C GLN A 294 -14.13 -27.32 -1.14
N ILE A 295 -14.35 -26.80 -2.36
CA ILE A 295 -15.00 -25.49 -2.59
C ILE A 295 -16.37 -25.40 -1.91
N GLY A 296 -17.13 -26.50 -1.86
CA GLY A 296 -18.45 -26.55 -1.22
C GLY A 296 -18.44 -26.33 0.29
N TYR A 297 -17.27 -26.37 0.94
CA TYR A 297 -17.11 -26.11 2.37
C TYR A 297 -16.61 -24.70 2.67
N VAL A 298 -16.40 -23.85 1.66
CA VAL A 298 -15.99 -22.45 1.87
C VAL A 298 -17.20 -21.66 2.34
N ARG A 299 -17.35 -21.55 3.66
CA ARG A 299 -18.47 -20.85 4.30
C ARG A 299 -18.45 -19.35 4.01
N ASN A 300 -19.64 -18.76 3.88
CA ASN A 300 -19.83 -17.32 3.65
C ASN A 300 -19.18 -16.80 2.37
N LEU A 301 -18.92 -17.65 1.38
CA LEU A 301 -18.52 -17.20 0.05
C LEU A 301 -19.71 -16.53 -0.63
N VAL A 302 -19.58 -15.25 -0.96
CA VAL A 302 -20.63 -14.44 -1.58
C VAL A 302 -20.33 -14.11 -3.03
N GLU A 303 -19.05 -14.03 -3.39
CA GLU A 303 -18.62 -13.69 -4.73
C GLU A 303 -17.43 -14.55 -5.14
N LEU A 304 -17.56 -15.20 -6.30
CA LEU A 304 -16.54 -16.03 -6.90
C LEU A 304 -16.40 -15.71 -8.40
N ASP A 305 -15.28 -15.09 -8.77
CA ASP A 305 -14.94 -14.85 -10.18
C ASP A 305 -13.90 -15.87 -10.66
N LEU A 306 -14.32 -16.74 -11.57
CA LEU A 306 -13.52 -17.76 -12.24
C LEU A 306 -13.46 -17.54 -13.75
N SER A 307 -13.84 -16.35 -14.23
CA SER A 307 -13.87 -16.04 -15.66
C SER A 307 -12.49 -16.12 -16.30
N HIS A 308 -12.42 -16.40 -17.60
CA HIS A 308 -11.15 -16.53 -18.33
C HIS A 308 -10.20 -17.57 -17.72
N ASN A 309 -10.68 -18.80 -17.53
CA ASN A 309 -9.91 -19.94 -17.05
C ASN A 309 -9.99 -21.10 -18.06
N LYS A 310 -9.75 -22.33 -17.60
CA LYS A 310 -9.76 -23.56 -18.40
C LYS A 310 -10.71 -24.60 -17.80
N LEU A 311 -11.75 -24.17 -17.08
CA LEU A 311 -12.73 -25.05 -16.46
C LEU A 311 -13.58 -25.73 -17.54
N ALA A 312 -13.68 -27.05 -17.46
CA ALA A 312 -14.61 -27.83 -18.29
C ALA A 312 -15.90 -28.21 -17.54
N SER A 313 -15.85 -28.21 -16.20
CA SER A 313 -16.97 -28.54 -15.32
C SER A 313 -16.77 -27.87 -13.95
N LEU A 314 -17.83 -27.86 -13.13
CA LEU A 314 -17.76 -27.55 -11.70
C LEU A 314 -18.13 -28.80 -10.89
N PRO A 315 -17.51 -29.04 -9.72
CA PRO A 315 -17.94 -30.11 -8.82
C PRO A 315 -19.35 -29.82 -8.28
N SER A 316 -20.17 -30.84 -8.05
CA SER A 316 -21.52 -30.69 -7.51
C SER A 316 -21.55 -30.02 -6.13
N ASP A 317 -20.47 -30.14 -5.35
CA ASP A 317 -20.28 -29.47 -4.07
C ASP A 317 -20.40 -27.94 -4.15
N ILE A 318 -20.20 -27.32 -5.32
CA ILE A 318 -20.40 -25.87 -5.50
C ILE A 318 -21.83 -25.45 -5.12
N LEU A 319 -22.81 -26.35 -5.26
CA LEU A 319 -24.21 -26.11 -4.89
C LEU A 319 -24.42 -25.98 -3.38
N ASN A 320 -23.48 -26.46 -2.56
CA ASN A 320 -23.55 -26.35 -1.10
C ASN A 320 -23.29 -24.91 -0.63
N ILE A 321 -22.77 -24.04 -1.49
CA ILE A 321 -22.48 -22.63 -1.19
C ILE A 321 -23.75 -21.79 -1.36
N THR A 322 -24.71 -21.97 -0.46
CA THR A 322 -25.99 -21.26 -0.49
C THR A 322 -25.86 -19.74 -0.25
N THR A 323 -24.70 -19.30 0.24
CA THR A 323 -24.38 -17.87 0.43
C THR A 323 -23.90 -17.17 -0.85
N LEU A 324 -23.64 -17.91 -1.93
CA LEU A 324 -23.07 -17.36 -3.15
C LEU A 324 -24.09 -16.46 -3.85
N CYS A 325 -23.76 -15.19 -4.02
CA CYS A 325 -24.62 -14.20 -4.69
C CYS A 325 -24.17 -13.94 -6.13
N TYR A 326 -22.87 -14.10 -6.42
CA TYR A 326 -22.30 -13.87 -7.74
C TYR A 326 -21.29 -14.96 -8.10
N LEU A 327 -21.46 -15.56 -9.28
CA LEU A 327 -20.54 -16.52 -9.87
C LEU A 327 -20.28 -16.15 -11.33
N ASP A 328 -19.03 -15.90 -11.67
CA ASP A 328 -18.62 -15.68 -13.06
C ASP A 328 -17.74 -16.81 -13.56
N ILE A 329 -18.22 -17.51 -14.59
CA ILE A 329 -17.53 -18.61 -15.26
C ILE A 329 -17.37 -18.35 -16.77
N ARG A 330 -17.62 -17.13 -17.25
CA ARG A 330 -17.46 -16.78 -18.66
C ARG A 330 -16.05 -17.08 -19.15
N ASN A 331 -15.91 -17.34 -20.45
CA ASN A 331 -14.61 -17.57 -21.08
C ASN A 331 -13.85 -18.76 -20.48
N ASN A 332 -14.57 -19.84 -20.19
CA ASN A 332 -14.03 -21.16 -19.85
C ASN A 332 -14.27 -22.15 -21.01
N VAL A 333 -14.07 -23.45 -20.79
CA VAL A 333 -14.17 -24.51 -21.81
C VAL A 333 -15.28 -25.51 -21.51
N PHE A 334 -16.39 -25.04 -20.93
CA PHE A 334 -17.56 -25.88 -20.64
C PHE A 334 -18.13 -26.51 -21.92
N SER A 335 -18.52 -27.78 -21.83
CA SER A 335 -19.23 -28.45 -22.91
C SER A 335 -20.66 -27.92 -23.04
N GLY A 336 -21.23 -27.96 -24.25
CA GLY A 336 -22.59 -27.48 -24.51
C GLY A 336 -23.68 -28.22 -23.71
N THR A 337 -23.43 -29.43 -23.23
CA THR A 337 -24.40 -30.21 -22.44
C THR A 337 -24.30 -29.99 -20.94
N ASP A 338 -23.14 -29.57 -20.42
CA ASP A 338 -22.92 -29.42 -18.97
C ASP A 338 -23.46 -28.09 -18.45
N LEU A 339 -23.36 -27.04 -19.27
CA LEU A 339 -23.74 -25.69 -18.86
C LEU A 339 -25.26 -25.55 -18.60
N PRO A 340 -26.18 -26.05 -19.46
CA PRO A 340 -27.62 -25.99 -19.19
C PRO A 340 -28.03 -26.77 -17.93
N LYS A 341 -27.38 -27.92 -17.67
CA LYS A 341 -27.61 -28.71 -16.46
C LYS A 341 -27.21 -27.93 -15.21
N LEU A 342 -26.02 -27.33 -15.24
CA LEU A 342 -25.51 -26.52 -14.14
C LEU A 342 -26.42 -25.32 -13.83
N VAL A 343 -26.88 -24.60 -14.87
CA VAL A 343 -27.81 -23.47 -14.72
C VAL A 343 -29.13 -23.92 -14.08
N THR A 344 -29.68 -25.04 -14.54
CA THR A 344 -30.92 -25.61 -13.98
C THR A 344 -30.76 -25.99 -12.50
N MET A 345 -29.61 -26.56 -12.14
CA MET A 345 -29.28 -26.90 -10.75
C MET A 345 -29.22 -25.65 -9.87
N PHE A 346 -28.52 -24.59 -10.30
CA PHE A 346 -28.44 -23.33 -9.55
C PHE A 346 -29.78 -22.61 -9.44
N ASN A 347 -30.61 -22.61 -10.48
CA ASN A 347 -31.96 -22.04 -10.41
C ASN A 347 -32.83 -22.72 -9.34
N THR A 348 -32.56 -23.99 -9.04
CA THR A 348 -33.28 -24.75 -8.02
C THR A 348 -32.69 -24.55 -6.62
N THR A 349 -31.36 -24.60 -6.49
CA THR A 349 -30.68 -24.57 -5.17
C THR A 349 -30.39 -23.16 -4.66
N ASN A 350 -30.19 -22.19 -5.56
CA ASN A 350 -29.86 -20.81 -5.24
C ASN A 350 -30.44 -19.83 -6.29
N PRO A 351 -31.76 -19.60 -6.29
CA PRO A 351 -32.45 -18.80 -7.31
C PRO A 351 -32.06 -17.32 -7.32
N LYS A 352 -31.33 -16.84 -6.31
CA LYS A 352 -30.86 -15.44 -6.21
C LYS A 352 -29.44 -15.24 -6.78
N LEU A 353 -28.77 -16.33 -7.18
CA LEU A 353 -27.43 -16.28 -7.75
C LEU A 353 -27.42 -15.54 -9.08
N ILE A 354 -26.56 -14.53 -9.20
CA ILE A 354 -26.19 -13.94 -10.48
C ILE A 354 -25.09 -14.82 -11.08
N LEU A 355 -25.46 -15.65 -12.06
CA LEU A 355 -24.53 -16.52 -12.79
C LEU A 355 -24.20 -15.89 -14.15
N GLN A 356 -22.91 -15.62 -14.39
CA GLN A 356 -22.38 -15.18 -15.69
C GLN A 356 -21.65 -16.37 -16.32
N TYR A 357 -22.04 -16.81 -17.53
CA TYR A 357 -21.52 -18.03 -18.14
C TYR A 357 -21.31 -17.95 -19.64
#